data_AF-A0A0G1PUL1-F1
#
_entry.id   AF-A0A0G1PUL1-F1
#
_cell.length_a   1.000
_cell.length_b   1.000
_cell.length_c   1.000
_cell.angle_alpha   90.00
_cell.angle_beta   90.00
_cell.angle_gamma   90.00
#
_symmetry.space_group_name_H-M   'P 1'
#
loop_
_entity.id
_entity.type
_entity.pdbx_description
1 polymer ?
#
loop_
_entity_poly.entity_id
_entity_poly.type
_entity_poly.pdbx_seq_one_letter_code
_entity_poly.pdbx_strand_id
1 'polypeptide(L)'
;MKILKLLAHIFVPHESNNQKAKILHPSGILTLAFLVVSFQLLLNFLPKVFPRVLGYAANISPSEVVRLTNEKRVQNGLLPLAENSVLSSAALAKGNDMLAKGYWAHFAPDGTTPWSFFTNFGYRYRYAGENLARDFSNSSSAVDAWMNSATHRENILNGNYKEVGIGVVEGSLAGVDTTIIVQFFGTPQNAAATIPVAQAKETATKAPLALALSIPTLSPSPVSTMTPAPTPTPTPGPEVGTAFVSPFSSTKNLSLAIVGILLLVLSVDLIIVRRKRIARIGGRTLAHIAFFGMILAVILILKAGEII
;
A
#
# COMPACT_ATOMS: atom_id res chain seq x y z
N MET A 1 -26.29 35.53 9.27
CA MET A 1 -25.91 36.58 8.29
C MET A 1 -24.43 37.01 8.35
N LYS A 2 -23.80 37.15 9.53
CA LYS A 2 -22.38 37.57 9.64
C LYS A 2 -21.37 36.56 9.04
N ILE A 3 -21.59 35.27 9.26
CA ILE A 3 -20.72 34.19 8.73
C ILE A 3 -20.76 34.12 7.19
N LEU A 4 -21.94 34.22 6.57
CA LEU A 4 -22.05 34.24 5.10
C LEU A 4 -21.31 35.42 4.47
N LYS A 5 -21.38 36.61 5.10
CA LYS A 5 -20.65 37.80 4.63
C LYS A 5 -19.13 37.63 4.78
N LEU A 6 -18.68 36.99 5.86
CA LEU A 6 -17.26 36.65 6.07
C LEU A 6 -16.76 35.67 4.99
N LEU A 7 -17.50 34.59 4.75
CA LEU A 7 -17.17 33.60 3.73
C LEU A 7 -17.16 34.22 2.33
N ALA A 8 -18.17 35.02 1.99
CA ALA A 8 -18.21 35.74 0.72
C ALA A 8 -17.01 36.67 0.56
N HIS A 9 -16.59 37.38 1.61
CA HIS A 9 -15.41 38.27 1.55
C HIS A 9 -14.09 37.50 1.36
N ILE A 10 -14.01 36.28 1.89
CA ILE A 10 -12.82 35.42 1.79
C ILE A 10 -12.72 34.80 0.39
N PHE A 11 -13.83 34.31 -0.16
CA PHE A 11 -13.86 33.45 -1.34
C PHE A 11 -14.34 34.13 -2.63
N VAL A 12 -15.02 35.27 -2.54
CA VAL A 12 -15.64 35.93 -3.70
C VAL A 12 -15.02 37.32 -3.93
N PRO A 13 -14.66 37.67 -5.18
CA PRO A 13 -14.26 39.03 -5.54
C PRO A 13 -15.36 40.06 -5.28
N HIS A 14 -15.00 41.17 -4.65
CA HIS A 14 -15.89 42.28 -4.33
C HIS A 14 -15.11 43.60 -4.33
N GLU A 15 -15.79 44.74 -4.48
CA GLU A 15 -15.17 46.08 -4.42
C GLU A 15 -14.31 46.24 -3.16
N SER A 16 -14.82 45.77 -2.02
CA SER A 16 -14.17 45.85 -0.71
C SER A 16 -12.91 44.99 -0.55
N ASN A 17 -12.62 44.06 -1.47
CA ASN A 17 -11.41 43.23 -1.44
C ASN A 17 -10.49 43.46 -2.66
N ASN A 18 -10.56 44.66 -3.23
CA ASN A 18 -9.81 45.04 -4.43
C ASN A 18 -10.09 44.09 -5.60
N GLN A 19 -11.37 43.72 -5.74
CA GLN A 19 -11.87 42.83 -6.78
C GLN A 19 -11.12 41.50 -6.86
N LYS A 20 -10.56 40.99 -5.75
CA LYS A 20 -9.83 39.72 -5.68
C LYS A 20 -10.14 39.04 -4.36
N ALA A 21 -10.56 37.77 -4.41
CA ALA A 21 -10.85 36.98 -3.21
C ALA A 21 -9.70 37.07 -2.20
N LYS A 22 -10.01 37.37 -0.92
CA LYS A 22 -8.99 37.69 0.10
C LYS A 22 -8.00 36.54 0.34
N ILE A 23 -8.44 35.29 0.16
CA ILE A 23 -7.57 34.10 0.26
C ILE A 23 -6.49 34.05 -0.84
N LEU A 24 -6.72 34.70 -1.98
CA LEU A 24 -5.77 34.79 -3.11
C LEU A 24 -4.83 36.00 -3.00
N HIS A 25 -4.97 36.84 -1.97
CA HIS A 25 -4.00 37.91 -1.70
C HIS A 25 -2.71 37.30 -1.12
N PRO A 26 -1.54 37.96 -1.27
CA PRO A 26 -0.28 37.46 -0.74
C PRO A 26 -0.34 37.10 0.75
N SER A 27 -1.01 37.92 1.56
CA SER A 27 -1.22 37.66 3.00
C SER A 27 -2.08 36.43 3.27
N GLY A 28 -3.12 36.20 2.45
CA GLY A 28 -3.96 35.00 2.54
C GLY A 28 -3.20 33.73 2.20
N ILE A 29 -2.42 33.77 1.11
CA ILE A 29 -1.57 32.65 0.67
C ILE A 29 -0.48 32.34 1.72
N LEU A 30 0.19 33.37 2.26
CA LEU A 30 1.19 33.22 3.31
C LEU A 30 0.60 32.63 4.60
N THR A 31 -0.59 33.10 5.00
CA THR A 31 -1.29 32.57 6.18
C THR A 31 -1.64 31.10 6.00
N LEU A 32 -2.14 30.72 4.81
CA LEU A 32 -2.46 29.34 4.50
C LEU A 32 -1.22 28.45 4.42
N ALA A 33 -0.14 28.93 3.80
CA ALA A 33 1.15 28.22 3.75
C ALA A 33 1.72 28.00 5.15
N PHE A 34 1.68 29.03 6.01
CA PHE A 34 2.10 28.91 7.41
C PHE A 34 1.24 27.90 8.18
N LEU A 35 -0.08 27.89 7.98
CA LEU A 35 -0.98 26.95 8.64
C LEU A 35 -0.69 25.51 8.19
N VAL A 36 -0.48 25.27 6.90
CA VAL A 36 -0.12 23.96 6.35
C VAL A 36 1.23 23.49 6.91
N VAL A 37 2.26 24.34 6.91
CA VAL A 37 3.59 24.01 7.47
C VAL A 37 3.50 23.76 8.97
N SER A 38 2.78 24.59 9.72
CA SER A 38 2.62 24.43 11.17
C SER A 38 1.86 23.15 11.50
N PHE A 39 0.81 22.83 10.74
CA PHE A 39 0.08 21.57 10.87
C PHE A 39 0.97 20.37 10.53
N GLN A 40 1.83 20.48 9.52
CA GLN A 40 2.80 19.42 9.19
C GLN A 40 3.83 19.21 10.30
N LEU A 41 4.38 20.29 10.84
CA LEU A 41 5.32 20.22 11.97
C LEU A 41 4.65 19.61 13.19
N LEU A 42 3.38 19.96 13.44
CA LEU A 42 2.57 19.36 14.48
C LEU A 42 2.40 17.85 14.25
N LEU A 43 2.01 17.42 13.05
CA LEU A 43 1.88 16.00 12.71
C LEU A 43 3.19 15.23 12.77
N ASN A 44 4.34 15.86 12.48
CA ASN A 44 5.66 15.25 12.66
C ASN A 44 6.09 15.19 14.15
N PHE A 45 5.52 16.03 15.00
CA PHE A 45 5.82 16.11 16.42
C PHE A 45 4.89 15.23 17.27
N LEU A 46 3.63 15.09 16.88
CA LEU A 46 2.61 14.33 17.60
C LEU A 46 3.00 12.87 17.87
N PRO A 47 3.50 12.09 16.88
CA PRO A 47 3.95 10.72 17.12
C PRO A 47 5.12 10.64 18.11
N LYS A 48 5.98 11.68 18.18
CA LYS A 48 7.11 11.73 19.11
C LYS A 48 6.68 11.94 20.56
N VAL A 49 5.57 12.64 20.79
CA VAL A 49 5.07 12.97 22.13
C VAL A 49 3.96 12.02 22.57
N PHE A 50 3.14 11.55 21.62
CA PHE A 50 1.99 10.69 21.84
C PHE A 50 2.04 9.47 20.89
N PRO A 51 2.95 8.52 21.12
CA PRO A 51 3.19 7.37 20.23
C PRO A 51 2.02 6.38 20.13
N ARG A 52 0.87 6.64 20.78
CA ARG A 52 -0.31 5.75 20.80
C ARG A 52 -1.59 6.38 20.24
N VAL A 53 -1.61 7.68 19.94
CA VAL A 53 -2.86 8.39 19.58
C VAL A 53 -3.12 8.35 18.07
N LEU A 54 -2.09 8.12 17.26
CA LEU A 54 -2.16 8.01 15.81
C LEU A 54 -1.87 6.56 15.40
N GLY A 55 -2.76 5.64 15.76
CA GLY A 55 -2.70 4.27 15.22
C GLY A 55 -2.78 4.31 13.70
N TYR A 56 -1.81 3.69 13.03
CA TYR A 56 -1.86 3.47 11.59
C TYR A 56 -2.71 2.22 11.37
N ALA A 57 -3.86 2.37 10.73
CA ALA A 57 -4.48 1.23 10.06
C ALA A 57 -4.33 1.49 8.57
N ALA A 58 -3.19 1.07 8.00
CA ALA A 58 -3.13 0.95 6.55
C ALA A 58 -3.95 -0.29 6.19
N ASN A 59 -5.03 -0.12 5.42
CA ASN A 59 -5.82 -1.27 4.97
C ASN A 59 -5.11 -1.97 3.80
N ILE A 60 -3.94 -2.55 4.07
CA ILE A 60 -3.19 -3.36 3.12
C ILE A 60 -3.55 -4.81 3.36
N SER A 61 -4.40 -5.36 2.50
CA SER A 61 -4.69 -6.79 2.50
C SER A 61 -3.63 -7.54 1.67
N PRO A 62 -2.95 -8.56 2.23
CA PRO A 62 -2.04 -9.43 1.48
C PRO A 62 -2.70 -10.06 0.24
N SER A 63 -3.94 -10.55 0.38
CA SER A 63 -4.68 -11.17 -0.72
C SER A 63 -5.03 -10.17 -1.82
N GLU A 64 -5.29 -8.91 -1.46
CA GLU A 64 -5.52 -7.85 -2.43
C GLU A 64 -4.24 -7.50 -3.20
N VAL A 65 -3.08 -7.48 -2.53
CA VAL A 65 -1.78 -7.30 -3.20
C VAL A 65 -1.52 -8.42 -4.21
N VAL A 66 -1.80 -9.69 -3.84
CA VAL A 66 -1.69 -10.84 -4.76
C VAL A 66 -2.64 -10.68 -5.95
N ARG A 67 -3.91 -10.35 -5.69
CA ARG A 67 -4.94 -10.16 -6.73
C ARG A 67 -4.51 -9.10 -7.74
N LEU A 68 -4.13 -7.91 -7.28
CA LEU A 68 -3.67 -6.80 -8.12
C LEU A 68 -2.38 -7.15 -8.88
N THR A 69 -1.43 -7.85 -8.24
CA THR A 69 -0.21 -8.34 -8.91
C THR A 69 -0.56 -9.28 -10.06
N ASN A 70 -1.49 -10.21 -9.83
CA ASN A 70 -1.95 -11.14 -10.86
C ASN A 70 -2.73 -10.45 -11.98
N GLU A 71 -3.51 -9.40 -11.70
CA GLU A 71 -4.14 -8.58 -12.73
C GLU A 71 -3.09 -7.95 -13.66
N LYS A 72 -2.02 -7.36 -13.10
CA LYS A 72 -0.94 -6.79 -13.91
C LYS A 72 -0.25 -7.88 -14.75
N ARG A 73 -0.04 -9.08 -14.21
CA ARG A 73 0.54 -10.21 -14.95
C ARG A 73 -0.34 -10.66 -16.11
N VAL A 74 -1.64 -10.86 -15.87
CA VAL A 74 -2.60 -11.27 -16.90
C VAL A 74 -2.71 -10.20 -18.01
N GLN A 75 -2.74 -8.92 -17.64
CA GLN A 75 -2.72 -7.81 -18.60
C GLN A 75 -1.47 -7.79 -19.50
N ASN A 76 -0.38 -8.41 -19.06
CA ASN A 76 0.87 -8.52 -19.81
C ASN A 76 1.08 -9.94 -20.38
N GLY A 77 0.02 -10.76 -20.48
CA GLY A 77 0.06 -12.08 -21.12
C GLY A 77 0.75 -13.18 -20.31
N LEU A 78 0.95 -12.98 -19.00
CA LEU A 78 1.56 -13.96 -18.11
C LEU A 78 0.50 -14.72 -17.30
N LEU A 79 0.86 -15.93 -16.90
CA LEU A 79 0.04 -16.72 -15.96
C LEU A 79 0.06 -16.06 -14.56
N PRO A 80 -1.09 -16.12 -13.85
CA PRO A 80 -1.13 -15.70 -12.45
C PRO A 80 -0.24 -16.59 -11.59
N LEU A 81 0.33 -16.00 -10.54
CA LEU A 81 1.10 -16.68 -9.52
C LEU A 81 0.16 -17.34 -8.51
N ALA A 82 0.52 -18.54 -8.08
CA ALA A 82 -0.17 -19.22 -6.97
C ALA A 82 0.27 -18.62 -5.64
N GLU A 83 -0.67 -18.33 -4.74
CA GLU A 83 -0.34 -17.92 -3.39
C GLU A 83 0.28 -19.10 -2.62
N ASN A 84 1.40 -18.86 -1.94
CA ASN A 84 2.12 -19.86 -1.17
C ASN A 84 2.30 -19.40 0.28
N SER A 85 1.70 -20.13 1.22
CA SER A 85 1.70 -19.79 2.65
C SER A 85 3.09 -19.81 3.29
N VAL A 86 4.02 -20.63 2.78
CA VAL A 86 5.41 -20.68 3.24
C VAL A 86 6.12 -19.37 2.85
N LEU A 87 5.94 -18.91 1.61
CA LEU A 87 6.47 -17.62 1.17
C LEU A 87 5.83 -16.45 1.94
N SER A 88 4.53 -16.49 2.22
CA SER A 88 3.88 -15.44 3.02
C SER A 88 4.43 -15.41 4.45
N SER A 89 4.69 -16.57 5.06
CA SER A 89 5.30 -16.66 6.39
C SER A 89 6.74 -16.13 6.39
N ALA A 90 7.52 -16.46 5.36
CA ALA A 90 8.87 -15.93 5.17
C ALA A 90 8.87 -14.41 4.97
N ALA A 91 7.92 -13.88 4.19
CA ALA A 91 7.75 -12.45 3.94
C ALA A 91 7.36 -11.69 5.22
N LEU A 92 6.47 -12.24 6.03
CA LEU A 92 6.14 -11.71 7.36
C LEU A 92 7.36 -11.68 8.28
N ALA A 93 8.15 -12.74 8.30
CA ALA A 93 9.37 -12.81 9.11
C ALA A 93 10.41 -11.77 8.66
N LYS A 94 10.57 -11.56 7.34
CA LYS A 94 11.43 -10.52 6.78
C LYS A 94 10.97 -9.11 7.19
N GLY A 95 9.67 -8.85 7.12
CA GLY A 95 9.08 -7.59 7.59
C GLY A 95 9.38 -7.35 9.08
N ASN A 96 9.13 -8.35 9.92
CA ASN A 96 9.40 -8.26 11.36
C ASN A 96 10.89 -8.07 11.66
N ASP A 97 11.78 -8.68 10.89
CA ASP A 97 13.23 -8.50 11.04
C ASP A 97 13.66 -7.06 10.71
N MET A 98 13.09 -6.45 9.65
CA MET A 98 13.30 -5.03 9.32
C MET A 98 12.89 -4.09 10.47
N LEU A 99 11.71 -4.34 11.05
CA LEU A 99 11.24 -3.56 12.20
C LEU A 99 12.11 -3.77 13.44
N ALA A 100 12.41 -5.02 13.77
CA ALA A 100 13.16 -5.37 14.99
C ALA A 100 14.60 -4.85 14.98
N LYS A 101 15.27 -4.89 13.81
CA LYS A 101 16.65 -4.42 13.65
C LYS A 101 16.76 -2.98 13.14
N GLY A 102 15.63 -2.32 12.88
CA GLY A 102 15.60 -0.91 12.52
C GLY A 102 16.19 -0.58 11.15
N TYR A 103 15.97 -1.41 10.12
CA TYR A 103 16.53 -1.19 8.78
C TYR A 103 15.48 -1.22 7.65
N TRP A 104 15.78 -0.53 6.55
CA TRP A 104 14.99 -0.50 5.31
C TRP A 104 15.90 -0.88 4.12
N ALA A 105 16.09 -2.18 3.90
CA ALA A 105 16.98 -2.71 2.86
C ALA A 105 16.64 -4.19 2.54
N HIS A 106 17.00 -4.63 1.33
CA HIS A 106 16.96 -6.07 0.99
C HIS A 106 17.87 -6.89 1.92
N PHE A 107 19.09 -6.42 2.19
CA PHE A 107 20.03 -7.09 3.08
C PHE A 107 19.96 -6.50 4.48
N ALA A 108 19.93 -7.37 5.49
CA ALA A 108 20.02 -6.92 6.87
C ALA A 108 21.44 -6.39 7.19
N PRO A 109 21.59 -5.51 8.20
CA PRO A 109 22.90 -4.97 8.59
C PRO A 109 23.93 -6.03 9.02
N ASP A 110 23.46 -7.20 9.46
CA ASP A 110 24.30 -8.35 9.82
C ASP A 110 24.67 -9.25 8.61
N GLY A 111 24.27 -8.86 7.40
CA GLY A 111 24.51 -9.60 6.16
C GLY A 111 23.44 -10.65 5.84
N THR A 112 22.38 -10.80 6.65
CA THR A 112 21.28 -11.72 6.34
C THR A 112 20.63 -11.35 5.01
N THR A 113 20.59 -12.31 4.10
CA THR A 113 20.01 -12.13 2.75
C THR A 113 18.49 -12.34 2.78
N PRO A 114 17.71 -11.76 1.85
CA PRO A 114 16.29 -12.09 1.69
C PRO A 114 16.03 -13.60 1.56
N TRP A 115 16.95 -14.30 0.89
CA TRP A 115 16.83 -15.72 0.60
C TRP A 115 16.99 -16.62 1.82
N SER A 116 17.65 -16.13 2.86
CA SER A 116 17.73 -16.82 4.14
C SER A 116 16.33 -17.05 4.73
N PHE A 117 15.40 -16.10 4.54
CA PHE A 117 14.01 -16.26 4.96
C PHE A 117 13.28 -17.35 4.18
N PHE A 118 13.56 -17.52 2.88
CA PHE A 118 12.99 -18.63 2.10
C PHE A 118 13.46 -19.97 2.68
N THR A 119 14.78 -20.13 2.87
CA THR A 119 15.35 -21.41 3.31
C THR A 119 15.02 -21.74 4.77
N ASN A 120 14.94 -20.74 5.65
CA ASN A 120 14.61 -20.94 7.07
C ASN A 120 13.17 -21.43 7.27
N PHE A 121 12.27 -21.07 6.34
CA PHE A 121 10.89 -21.55 6.31
C PHE A 121 10.72 -22.82 5.47
N GLY A 122 11.82 -23.42 4.99
CA GLY A 122 11.80 -24.67 4.23
C GLY A 122 11.50 -24.53 2.73
N TYR A 123 11.41 -23.30 2.20
CA TYR A 123 11.20 -23.06 0.79
C TYR A 123 12.51 -23.18 0.00
N ARG A 124 12.67 -24.27 -0.73
CA ARG A 124 13.79 -24.50 -1.66
C ARG A 124 13.42 -24.00 -3.04
N TYR A 125 14.16 -23.03 -3.57
CA TYR A 125 13.81 -22.33 -4.79
C TYR A 125 14.80 -22.58 -5.92
N ARG A 126 14.30 -22.59 -7.16
CA ARG A 126 15.07 -22.45 -8.39
C ARG A 126 15.21 -20.97 -8.79
N TYR A 127 14.14 -20.21 -8.58
CA TYR A 127 14.09 -18.77 -8.80
C TYR A 127 13.45 -18.11 -7.58
N ALA A 128 13.99 -16.97 -7.16
CA ALA A 128 13.45 -16.15 -6.10
C ALA A 128 13.48 -14.67 -6.50
N GLY A 129 12.60 -13.87 -5.90
CA GLY A 129 12.53 -12.42 -6.09
C GLY A 129 11.92 -11.75 -4.87
N GLU A 130 12.25 -10.47 -4.67
CA GLU A 130 11.73 -9.63 -3.59
C GLU A 130 11.35 -8.26 -4.16
N ASN A 131 10.18 -7.77 -3.78
CA ASN A 131 9.82 -6.37 -3.87
C ASN A 131 9.46 -5.87 -2.46
N LEU A 132 9.96 -4.69 -2.09
CA LEU A 132 9.64 -4.05 -0.82
C LEU A 132 8.86 -2.76 -1.04
N ALA A 133 7.89 -2.50 -0.18
CA ALA A 133 7.15 -1.24 -0.14
C ALA A 133 6.88 -0.84 1.30
N ARG A 134 6.85 0.46 1.59
CA ARG A 134 6.44 0.98 2.90
C ARG A 134 5.63 2.25 2.79
N ASP A 135 4.85 2.54 3.83
CA ASP A 135 4.12 3.80 3.99
C ASP A 135 3.09 4.09 2.86
N PHE A 136 2.55 3.02 2.26
CA PHE A 136 1.44 3.11 1.32
C PHE A 136 0.10 3.08 2.04
N SER A 137 -0.89 3.82 1.52
CA SER A 137 -2.21 3.92 2.14
C SER A 137 -3.18 2.81 1.70
N ASN A 138 -2.90 2.11 0.61
CA ASN A 138 -3.70 0.99 0.10
C ASN A 138 -2.89 0.09 -0.86
N SER A 139 -3.34 -1.15 -1.04
CA SER A 139 -2.66 -2.15 -1.87
C SER A 139 -2.47 -1.72 -3.33
N SER A 140 -3.45 -1.04 -3.94
CA SER A 140 -3.34 -0.54 -5.33
C SER A 140 -2.18 0.42 -5.50
N SER A 141 -2.04 1.38 -4.58
CA SER A 141 -0.96 2.37 -4.66
C SER A 141 0.44 1.76 -4.54
N ALA A 142 0.60 0.70 -3.73
CA ALA A 142 1.87 -0.03 -3.63
C ALA A 142 2.18 -0.80 -4.92
N VAL A 143 1.20 -1.55 -5.45
CA VAL A 143 1.38 -2.31 -6.70
C VAL A 143 1.62 -1.39 -7.89
N ASP A 144 0.91 -0.27 -7.99
CA ASP A 144 1.14 0.72 -9.05
C ASP A 144 2.53 1.37 -8.93
N ALA A 145 3.01 1.63 -7.71
CA ALA A 145 4.36 2.14 -7.50
C ALA A 145 5.41 1.13 -7.99
N TRP A 146 5.29 -0.16 -7.64
CA TRP A 146 6.17 -1.20 -8.18
C TRP A 146 6.10 -1.28 -9.71
N MET A 147 4.91 -1.22 -10.32
CA MET A 147 4.76 -1.28 -11.78
C MET A 147 5.34 -0.07 -12.51
N ASN A 148 5.49 1.07 -11.83
CA ASN A 148 6.11 2.29 -12.34
C ASN A 148 7.64 2.31 -12.16
N SER A 149 8.21 1.33 -11.46
CA SER A 149 9.66 1.17 -11.33
C SER A 149 10.15 0.00 -12.17
N ALA A 150 11.17 0.21 -13.00
CA ALA A 150 11.68 -0.80 -13.92
C ALA A 150 12.06 -2.12 -13.20
N THR A 151 12.88 -2.03 -12.15
CA THR A 151 13.36 -3.20 -11.38
C THR A 151 12.24 -4.00 -10.71
N HIS A 152 11.33 -3.32 -10.01
CA HIS A 152 10.19 -3.95 -9.34
C HIS A 152 9.17 -4.54 -10.33
N ARG A 153 8.95 -3.84 -11.45
CA ARG A 153 8.10 -4.31 -12.56
C ARG A 153 8.69 -5.57 -13.19
N GLU A 154 10.00 -5.64 -13.38
CA GLU A 154 10.69 -6.83 -13.88
C GLU A 154 10.41 -8.03 -12.98
N ASN A 155 10.43 -7.88 -11.65
CA ASN A 155 10.04 -8.95 -10.73
C ASN A 155 8.57 -9.38 -10.92
N ILE A 156 7.63 -8.43 -10.93
CA ILE A 156 6.19 -8.73 -11.11
C ILE A 156 5.93 -9.45 -12.44
N LEU A 157 6.64 -9.07 -13.51
CA LEU A 157 6.45 -9.60 -14.86
C LEU A 157 7.45 -10.71 -15.22
N ASN A 158 8.21 -11.23 -14.25
CA ASN A 158 9.13 -12.33 -14.53
C ASN A 158 8.33 -13.63 -14.73
N GLY A 159 8.45 -14.24 -15.92
CA GLY A 159 7.79 -15.50 -16.27
C GLY A 159 8.36 -16.75 -15.57
N ASN A 160 9.53 -16.60 -14.94
CA ASN A 160 10.18 -17.68 -14.20
C ASN A 160 9.50 -17.99 -12.87
N TYR A 161 8.80 -17.04 -12.26
CA TYR A 161 8.08 -17.22 -11.00
C TYR A 161 6.75 -17.95 -11.19
N LYS A 162 6.42 -18.83 -10.25
CA LYS A 162 5.16 -19.61 -10.20
C LYS A 162 4.33 -19.32 -8.96
N GLU A 163 4.98 -18.89 -7.88
CA GLU A 163 4.38 -18.68 -6.58
C GLU A 163 4.69 -17.28 -6.06
N VAL A 164 3.80 -16.77 -5.20
CA VAL A 164 3.94 -15.49 -4.51
C VAL A 164 3.54 -15.62 -3.05
N GLY A 165 4.22 -14.90 -2.17
CA GLY A 165 3.84 -14.72 -0.78
C GLY A 165 3.96 -13.27 -0.37
N ILE A 166 3.00 -12.79 0.41
CA ILE A 166 2.96 -11.39 0.86
C ILE A 166 3.00 -11.36 2.39
N GLY A 167 3.89 -10.53 2.93
CA GLY A 167 3.93 -10.17 4.34
C GLY A 167 3.60 -8.70 4.51
N VAL A 168 2.66 -8.38 5.39
CA VAL A 168 2.35 -7.01 5.78
C VAL A 168 2.58 -6.91 7.28
N VAL A 169 3.46 -6.00 7.70
CA VAL A 169 3.76 -5.78 9.11
C VAL A 169 3.64 -4.29 9.43
N GLU A 170 3.17 -3.98 10.63
CA GLU A 170 3.08 -2.62 11.15
C GLU A 170 3.96 -2.51 12.39
N GLY A 171 4.69 -1.42 12.52
CA GLY A 171 5.54 -1.17 13.69
C GLY A 171 6.35 0.11 13.55
N SER A 172 7.26 0.33 14.49
CA SER A 172 8.11 1.52 14.48
C SER A 172 9.46 1.24 13.84
N LEU A 173 9.83 2.03 12.82
CA LEU A 173 11.13 2.00 12.18
C LEU A 173 11.83 3.34 12.44
N ALA A 174 12.96 3.30 13.16
CA ALA A 174 13.68 4.51 13.60
C ALA A 174 12.81 5.55 14.33
N GLY A 175 11.84 5.09 15.13
CA GLY A 175 10.93 5.95 15.89
C GLY A 175 9.77 6.54 15.07
N VAL A 176 9.57 6.06 13.84
CA VAL A 176 8.46 6.43 12.97
C VAL A 176 7.62 5.19 12.71
N ASP A 177 6.34 5.26 13.05
CA ASP A 177 5.39 4.19 12.74
C ASP A 177 5.25 4.03 11.23
N THR A 178 5.35 2.78 10.76
CA THR A 178 5.40 2.40 9.35
C THR A 178 4.62 1.11 9.12
N THR A 179 4.10 0.98 7.91
CA THR A 179 3.59 -0.29 7.40
C THR A 179 4.55 -0.77 6.32
N ILE A 180 5.12 -1.96 6.49
CA ILE A 180 6.01 -2.60 5.53
C ILE A 180 5.27 -3.72 4.81
N ILE A 181 5.42 -3.76 3.49
CA ILE A 181 4.92 -4.79 2.59
C ILE A 181 6.14 -5.49 1.97
N VAL A 182 6.24 -6.78 2.22
CA VAL A 182 7.23 -7.67 1.61
C VAL A 182 6.51 -8.55 0.61
N GLN A 183 6.91 -8.50 -0.65
CA GLN A 183 6.41 -9.38 -1.70
C GLN A 183 7.53 -10.32 -2.13
N PHE A 184 7.35 -11.60 -1.84
CA PHE A 184 8.24 -12.67 -2.26
C PHE A 184 7.69 -13.43 -3.45
N PHE A 185 8.57 -13.69 -4.41
CA PHE A 185 8.30 -14.50 -5.57
C PHE A 185 9.15 -15.76 -5.55
N GLY A 186 8.58 -16.89 -5.98
CA GLY A 186 9.28 -18.16 -5.95
C GLY A 186 8.91 -19.09 -7.09
N THR A 187 9.86 -19.96 -7.43
CA THR A 187 9.58 -21.22 -8.14
C THR A 187 10.31 -22.32 -7.39
N PRO A 188 9.62 -23.37 -6.91
CA PRO A 188 10.25 -24.38 -6.10
C PRO A 188 11.25 -25.20 -6.92
N GLN A 189 12.33 -25.65 -6.28
CA GLN A 189 13.40 -26.41 -6.95
C GLN A 189 12.91 -27.70 -7.62
N ASN A 190 11.82 -28.28 -7.10
CA ASN A 190 11.21 -29.50 -7.61
C ASN A 190 9.97 -29.23 -8.49
N ALA A 191 9.74 -28.00 -8.93
CA ALA A 191 8.68 -27.71 -9.90
C ALA A 191 9.02 -28.41 -11.22
N ALA A 192 8.40 -29.57 -11.46
CA ALA A 192 8.47 -30.26 -12.75
C ALA A 192 8.06 -29.27 -13.85
N ALA A 193 8.86 -29.21 -14.92
CA ALA A 193 8.54 -28.38 -16.08
C ALA A 193 7.18 -28.82 -16.63
N THR A 194 6.20 -27.91 -16.62
CA THR A 194 4.92 -28.13 -17.27
C THR A 194 5.13 -28.17 -18.79
N ILE A 195 5.42 -29.36 -19.31
CA ILE A 195 5.27 -29.67 -20.74
C ILE A 195 3.76 -29.82 -20.99
N PRO A 196 3.15 -29.11 -21.95
CA PRO A 196 1.74 -29.31 -22.27
C PRO A 196 1.56 -30.71 -22.87
N VAL A 197 0.97 -31.63 -22.10
CA VAL A 197 0.54 -32.92 -22.64
C VAL A 197 -0.74 -32.68 -23.44
N ALA A 198 -0.64 -32.81 -24.76
CA ALA A 198 -1.79 -32.86 -25.65
C ALA A 198 -2.73 -34.00 -25.21
N GLN A 199 -4.00 -33.68 -24.94
CA GLN A 199 -5.02 -34.66 -24.57
C GLN A 199 -5.30 -35.60 -25.74
N ALA A 200 -4.76 -36.82 -25.67
CA ALA A 200 -5.28 -37.95 -26.43
C ALA A 200 -6.55 -38.47 -25.73
N LYS A 201 -7.64 -38.53 -26.50
CA LYS A 201 -8.98 -38.95 -26.08
C LYS A 201 -9.01 -40.47 -25.90
N GLU A 202 -9.08 -40.96 -24.67
CA GLU A 202 -9.31 -42.38 -24.38
C GLU A 202 -10.80 -42.74 -24.60
N THR A 203 -11.02 -43.73 -25.47
CA THR A 203 -12.32 -44.35 -25.71
C THR A 203 -12.50 -45.50 -24.72
N ALA A 204 -13.56 -45.45 -23.93
CA ALA A 204 -13.94 -46.49 -22.98
C ALA A 204 -14.53 -47.72 -23.68
N THR A 205 -14.02 -48.91 -23.36
CA THR A 205 -14.63 -50.21 -23.69
C THR A 205 -14.81 -51.01 -22.39
N LYS A 206 -16.03 -51.50 -22.15
CA LYS A 206 -16.45 -52.25 -20.95
C LYS A 206 -16.22 -53.77 -21.07
N ALA A 207 -15.69 -54.35 -19.96
CA ALA A 207 -16.04 -55.63 -19.29
C ALA A 207 -15.75 -57.00 -19.99
N PRO A 208 -15.72 -58.18 -19.29
CA PRO A 208 -16.13 -58.47 -17.89
C PRO A 208 -15.26 -59.43 -17.01
N LEU A 209 -15.60 -59.45 -15.70
CA LEU A 209 -15.54 -60.48 -14.63
C LEU A 209 -14.45 -61.58 -14.61
N ALA A 210 -13.76 -61.77 -13.46
CA ALA A 210 -14.05 -62.84 -12.48
C ALA A 210 -13.00 -62.95 -11.34
N LEU A 211 -13.45 -63.63 -10.28
CA LEU A 211 -12.73 -64.28 -9.16
C LEU A 211 -12.38 -63.45 -7.92
N ALA A 212 -13.35 -63.47 -7.01
CA ALA A 212 -13.20 -63.28 -5.58
C ALA A 212 -12.24 -64.31 -4.96
N LEU A 213 -11.33 -63.83 -4.11
CA LEU A 213 -10.65 -64.63 -3.09
C LEU A 213 -10.89 -63.97 -1.73
N SER A 214 -11.64 -64.68 -0.91
CA SER A 214 -11.95 -64.36 0.48
C SER A 214 -10.71 -64.51 1.34
N ILE A 215 -10.30 -63.45 2.05
CA ILE A 215 -9.30 -63.52 3.13
C ILE A 215 -10.00 -63.09 4.42
N PRO A 216 -9.87 -63.85 5.53
CA PRO A 216 -10.59 -63.58 6.75
C PRO A 216 -10.11 -62.32 7.47
N THR A 217 -11.10 -61.64 8.04
CA THR A 217 -11.08 -60.43 8.84
C THR A 217 -10.10 -60.52 10.02
N LEU A 218 -9.09 -59.67 10.04
CA LEU A 218 -8.39 -59.27 11.27
C LEU A 218 -8.99 -57.95 11.73
N SER A 219 -9.73 -57.99 12.83
CA SER A 219 -10.18 -56.80 13.56
C SER A 219 -8.97 -55.94 13.96
N PRO A 220 -8.88 -54.67 13.57
CA PRO A 220 -7.97 -53.75 14.22
C PRO A 220 -8.54 -53.41 15.61
N SER A 221 -7.72 -53.65 16.64
CA SER A 221 -7.94 -53.08 17.97
C SER A 221 -7.99 -51.55 17.87
N PRO A 222 -8.79 -50.86 18.71
CA PRO A 222 -8.89 -49.41 18.66
C PRO A 222 -7.54 -48.80 19.07
N VAL A 223 -6.82 -48.24 18.10
CA VAL A 223 -5.73 -47.30 18.36
C VAL A 223 -6.39 -46.07 18.96
N SER A 224 -6.04 -45.74 20.20
CA SER A 224 -6.39 -44.46 20.81
C SER A 224 -5.89 -43.34 19.91
N THR A 225 -6.82 -42.69 19.23
CA THR A 225 -6.64 -41.39 18.61
C THR A 225 -6.24 -40.43 19.73
N MET A 226 -4.96 -40.09 19.84
CA MET A 226 -4.59 -38.86 20.54
C MET A 226 -5.09 -37.72 19.65
N THR A 227 -6.27 -37.22 20.00
CA THR A 227 -6.76 -35.93 19.52
C THR A 227 -5.65 -34.90 19.73
N PRO A 228 -5.14 -34.21 18.69
CA PRO A 228 -4.29 -33.06 18.92
C PRO A 228 -5.09 -32.07 19.76
N ALA A 229 -4.54 -31.69 20.91
CA ALA A 229 -5.10 -30.63 21.72
C ALA A 229 -5.36 -29.42 20.82
N PRO A 230 -6.54 -28.76 20.92
CA PRO A 230 -6.77 -27.56 20.16
C PRO A 230 -5.69 -26.55 20.52
N THR A 231 -4.91 -26.14 19.51
CA THR A 231 -4.12 -24.91 19.56
C THR A 231 -5.02 -23.82 20.15
N PRO A 232 -4.60 -23.08 21.18
CA PRO A 232 -5.43 -21.98 21.68
C PRO A 232 -5.64 -21.02 20.52
N THR A 233 -6.89 -20.97 20.05
CA THR A 233 -7.40 -19.90 19.22
C THR A 233 -6.95 -18.59 19.87
N PRO A 234 -6.22 -17.71 19.16
CA PRO A 234 -6.00 -16.38 19.69
C PRO A 234 -7.37 -15.79 19.94
N THR A 235 -7.69 -15.55 21.20
CA THR A 235 -8.89 -14.85 21.62
C THR A 235 -9.00 -13.59 20.77
N PRO A 236 -10.10 -13.34 20.05
CA PRO A 236 -10.34 -12.04 19.49
C PRO A 236 -10.38 -11.07 20.67
N GLY A 237 -9.30 -10.31 20.85
CA GLY A 237 -9.33 -9.13 21.69
C GLY A 237 -10.49 -8.26 21.22
N PRO A 238 -11.12 -7.49 22.12
CA PRO A 238 -12.34 -6.75 21.80
C PRO A 238 -12.17 -6.01 20.48
N GLU A 239 -13.10 -6.24 19.56
CA GLU A 239 -13.31 -5.43 18.36
C GLU A 239 -13.60 -4.00 18.83
N VAL A 240 -12.55 -3.24 19.14
CA VAL A 240 -12.65 -1.80 19.26
C VAL A 240 -12.70 -1.30 17.83
N GLY A 241 -13.92 -1.25 17.31
CA GLY A 241 -14.27 -0.49 16.13
C GLY A 241 -13.91 0.97 16.34
N THR A 242 -12.68 1.32 16.02
CA THR A 242 -12.30 2.69 15.68
C THR A 242 -11.37 2.57 14.48
N ALA A 243 -11.93 2.79 13.29
CA ALA A 243 -11.14 2.99 12.10
C ALA A 243 -10.22 4.20 12.34
N PHE A 244 -8.98 3.94 12.77
CA PHE A 244 -7.99 4.98 12.95
C PHE A 244 -7.59 5.46 11.54
N VAL A 245 -7.97 6.70 11.22
CA VAL A 245 -7.63 7.30 9.93
C VAL A 245 -6.11 7.51 9.93
N SER A 246 -5.41 6.84 9.03
CA SER A 246 -3.95 6.96 8.97
C SER A 246 -3.55 8.44 8.88
N PRO A 247 -2.57 8.89 9.68
CA PRO A 247 -2.09 10.28 9.67
C PRO A 247 -1.66 10.71 8.27
N PHE A 248 -1.05 9.77 7.53
CA PHE A 248 -0.63 9.96 6.15
C PHE A 248 -1.82 10.20 5.20
N SER A 249 -2.90 9.41 5.27
CA SER A 249 -4.09 9.63 4.43
C SER A 249 -4.85 10.88 4.83
N SER A 250 -4.88 11.21 6.12
CA SER A 250 -5.47 12.46 6.62
C SER A 250 -4.72 13.67 6.07
N THR A 251 -3.39 13.63 6.10
CA THR A 251 -2.52 14.69 5.56
C THR A 251 -2.67 14.81 4.05
N LYS A 252 -2.68 13.67 3.34
CA LYS A 252 -2.89 13.62 1.89
C LYS A 252 -4.24 14.19 1.49
N ASN A 253 -5.32 13.75 2.13
CA ASN A 253 -6.67 14.20 1.82
C ASN A 253 -6.88 15.67 2.18
N LEU A 254 -6.35 16.12 3.33
CA LEU A 254 -6.40 17.54 3.71
C LEU A 254 -5.60 18.41 2.72
N SER A 255 -4.41 17.97 2.32
CA SER A 255 -3.60 18.69 1.34
C SER A 255 -4.29 18.77 -0.02
N LEU A 256 -4.89 17.67 -0.49
CA LEU A 256 -5.69 17.65 -1.71
C LEU A 256 -6.93 18.54 -1.61
N ALA A 257 -7.61 18.56 -0.47
CA ALA A 257 -8.77 19.42 -0.23
C ALA A 257 -8.37 20.91 -0.26
N ILE A 258 -7.27 21.27 0.39
CA ILE A 258 -6.73 22.65 0.40
C ILE A 258 -6.37 23.07 -1.03
N VAL A 259 -5.66 22.23 -1.79
CA VAL A 259 -5.34 22.52 -3.20
C VAL A 259 -6.61 22.64 -4.05
N GLY A 260 -7.57 21.73 -3.88
CA GLY A 260 -8.83 21.74 -4.61
C GLY A 260 -9.64 23.02 -4.35
N ILE A 261 -9.73 23.46 -3.10
CA ILE A 261 -10.38 24.72 -2.72
C ILE A 261 -9.68 25.91 -3.38
N LEU A 262 -8.35 25.95 -3.37
CA LEU A 262 -7.60 27.04 -4.01
C LEU A 262 -7.80 27.09 -5.52
N LEU A 263 -7.77 25.93 -6.19
CA LEU A 263 -8.02 25.83 -7.63
C LEU A 263 -9.45 26.25 -7.98
N LEU A 264 -10.44 25.87 -7.18
CA LEU A 264 -11.83 26.29 -7.34
C LEU A 264 -11.95 27.81 -7.21
N VAL A 265 -11.37 28.40 -6.16
CA VAL A 265 -11.44 29.85 -5.93
C VAL A 265 -10.72 30.61 -7.04
N LEU A 266 -9.58 30.12 -7.51
CA LEU A 266 -8.86 30.70 -8.65
C LEU A 266 -9.67 30.62 -9.94
N SER A 267 -10.39 29.52 -10.16
CA SER A 267 -11.26 29.34 -11.32
C SER A 267 -12.48 30.28 -11.28
N VAL A 268 -13.13 30.39 -10.11
CA VAL A 268 -14.26 31.32 -9.90
C VAL A 268 -13.81 32.77 -10.07
N ASP A 269 -12.64 33.13 -9.52
CA ASP A 269 -12.02 34.44 -9.70
C ASP A 269 -11.78 34.76 -11.18
N LEU A 270 -11.20 33.82 -11.93
CA LEU A 270 -10.95 33.95 -13.37
C LEU A 270 -12.27 34.12 -14.17
N ILE A 271 -13.30 33.33 -13.86
CA ILE A 271 -14.61 33.40 -14.51
C ILE A 271 -15.26 34.76 -14.24
N ILE A 272 -15.27 35.23 -12.99
CA ILE A 272 -15.90 36.50 -12.61
C ILE A 272 -15.16 37.68 -13.27
N VAL A 273 -13.83 37.70 -13.23
CA VAL A 273 -13.02 38.74 -13.86
C VAL A 273 -13.27 38.80 -15.37
N ARG A 274 -13.31 37.63 -16.03
CA ARG A 274 -13.58 37.54 -17.48
C ARG A 274 -15.00 38.00 -17.82
N ARG A 275 -16.00 37.55 -17.04
CA ARG A 275 -17.41 37.90 -17.27
C ARG A 275 -17.71 39.38 -16.99
N LYS A 276 -17.06 39.97 -15.98
CA LYS A 276 -17.25 41.37 -15.59
C LYS A 276 -16.24 42.35 -16.21
N ARG A 277 -15.32 41.87 -17.07
CA ARG A 277 -14.26 42.67 -17.73
C ARG A 277 -13.48 43.57 -16.75
N ILE A 278 -13.15 43.05 -15.57
CA ILE A 278 -12.46 43.82 -14.54
C ILE A 278 -10.97 43.94 -14.92
N ALA A 279 -10.50 45.16 -15.19
CA ALA A 279 -9.08 45.43 -15.43
C ALA A 279 -8.30 45.36 -14.11
N ARG A 280 -7.26 44.52 -14.05
CA ARG A 280 -6.36 44.41 -12.88
C ARG A 280 -4.94 44.85 -13.26
N ILE A 281 -4.37 45.76 -12.48
CA ILE A 281 -2.96 46.16 -12.55
C ILE A 281 -2.32 45.75 -11.23
N GLY A 282 -1.44 44.73 -11.25
CA GLY A 282 -0.82 44.22 -10.02
C GLY A 282 0.30 43.21 -10.29
N GLY A 283 1.43 43.41 -9.58
CA GLY A 283 2.72 42.74 -9.78
C GLY A 283 2.63 41.21 -9.77
N ARG A 284 3.08 40.61 -10.88
CA ARG A 284 2.86 39.21 -11.20
C ARG A 284 3.74 38.24 -10.39
N THR A 285 4.84 38.65 -9.78
CA THR A 285 5.87 37.68 -9.35
C THR A 285 5.59 37.03 -7.99
N LEU A 286 5.27 37.81 -6.95
CA LEU A 286 5.23 37.31 -5.57
C LEU A 286 4.06 36.34 -5.30
N ALA A 287 2.90 36.60 -5.91
CA ALA A 287 1.73 35.73 -5.77
C ALA A 287 1.92 34.37 -6.47
N HIS A 288 2.63 34.35 -7.60
CA HIS A 288 2.96 33.10 -8.29
C HIS A 288 4.03 32.32 -7.50
N ILE A 289 5.06 32.99 -6.99
CA ILE A 289 6.07 32.35 -6.13
C ILE A 289 5.43 31.70 -4.90
N ALA A 290 4.54 32.40 -4.21
CA ALA A 290 3.84 31.86 -3.04
C ALA A 290 2.90 30.69 -3.40
N PHE A 291 2.23 30.75 -4.55
CA PHE A 291 1.40 29.65 -5.06
C PHE A 291 2.23 28.41 -5.42
N PHE A 292 3.33 28.59 -6.16
CA PHE A 292 4.26 27.49 -6.48
C PHE A 292 4.96 26.93 -5.24
N GLY A 293 5.32 27.78 -4.27
CA GLY A 293 5.86 27.34 -2.98
C GLY A 293 4.88 26.48 -2.19
N MET A 294 3.58 26.80 -2.24
CA MET A 294 2.53 25.99 -1.62
C MET A 294 2.30 24.67 -2.35
N ILE A 295 2.28 24.67 -3.68
CA ILE A 295 2.22 23.43 -4.48
C ILE A 295 3.43 22.55 -4.16
N LEU A 296 4.63 23.12 -4.10
CA LEU A 296 5.85 22.39 -3.75
C LEU A 296 5.76 21.82 -2.33
N ALA A 297 5.30 22.60 -1.35
CA ALA A 297 5.08 22.11 0.01
C ALA A 297 4.07 20.96 0.05
N VAL A 298 2.96 21.05 -0.70
CA VAL A 298 1.98 19.97 -0.82
C VAL A 298 2.59 18.74 -1.49
N ILE A 299 3.37 18.89 -2.55
CA ILE A 299 4.07 17.77 -3.22
C ILE A 299 5.05 17.08 -2.24
N LEU A 300 5.81 17.86 -1.46
CA LEU A 300 6.72 17.33 -0.45
C LEU A 300 5.99 16.63 0.71
N ILE A 301 4.77 17.06 1.03
CA ILE A 301 3.89 16.46 2.04
C ILE A 301 3.20 15.19 1.50
N LEU A 302 2.88 15.15 0.22
CA LEU A 302 2.33 13.99 -0.49
C LEU A 302 3.41 12.95 -0.83
N LYS A 303 4.40 12.74 0.04
CA LYS A 303 5.44 11.74 -0.21
C LYS A 303 4.76 10.38 -0.35
N ALA A 304 4.68 9.84 -1.56
CA ALA A 304 4.16 8.51 -1.79
C ALA A 304 4.96 7.51 -0.96
N GLY A 305 4.34 6.35 -0.66
CA GLY A 305 5.07 5.26 -0.03
C GLY A 305 6.37 4.96 -0.79
N GLU A 306 7.36 4.45 -0.08
CA GLU A 306 8.67 4.17 -0.66
C GLU A 306 8.76 2.70 -1.10
N ILE A 307 9.46 2.45 -2.20
CA ILE A 307 9.75 1.09 -2.70
C ILE A 307 11.26 0.94 -2.85
N ILE A 308 11.78 -0.25 -2.59
CA ILE A 308 13.18 -0.63 -2.84
C ILE A 308 13.28 -2.04 -3.41
#